data_AF-A0A925SN48-F1
#
_entry.id   AF-A0A925SN48-F1
#
_cell.length_a   1.000
_cell.length_b   1.000
_cell.length_c   1.000
_cell.angle_alpha   90.00
_cell.angle_beta   90.00
_cell.angle_gamma   90.00
#
_symmetry.space_group_name_H-M   'P 1'
#
loop_
_entity.id
_entity.type
_entity.pdbx_description
1 polymer ?
#
loop_
_entity_poly.entity_id
_entity_poly.type
_entity_poly.pdbx_seq_one_letter_code
_entity_poly.pdbx_strand_id
1 'polypeptide(L)'
;RDYHLLFDEQADQIFAITDDIAERVRKIGGTTLHSIGNIARLQRIPDNDADYVDPLDMLAELRSDNQALIASMRETHELCDEENDVATASLIEVWIDQAERRVWFLFEAGRRGDPTGH
;
A
#
# COMPACT_ATOMS: atom_id res chain seq x y z
N ARG A 1 16.86 12.95 -5.06
CA ARG A 1 16.21 11.95 -5.94
C ARG A 1 14.98 12.64 -6.52
N ASP A 2 14.68 12.49 -7.81
CA ASP A 2 13.43 12.99 -8.36
C ASP A 2 12.27 12.24 -7.70
N TYR A 3 11.40 12.93 -6.97
CA TYR A 3 10.28 12.30 -6.27
C TYR A 3 9.30 11.66 -7.26
N HIS A 4 9.20 12.17 -8.49
CA HIS A 4 8.39 11.55 -9.54
C HIS A 4 8.78 10.09 -9.77
N LEU A 5 10.07 9.81 -9.96
CA LEU A 5 10.55 8.43 -10.17
C LEU A 5 10.39 7.54 -8.94
N LEU A 6 10.42 8.12 -7.73
CA LEU A 6 10.14 7.38 -6.50
C LEU A 6 8.66 6.99 -6.42
N PHE A 7 7.76 7.92 -6.74
CA PHE A 7 6.32 7.66 -6.75
C PHE A 7 5.94 6.65 -7.83
N ASP A 8 6.49 6.77 -9.04
CA ASP A 8 6.27 5.81 -10.13
C ASP A 8 6.71 4.39 -9.72
N GLU A 9 7.90 4.24 -9.14
CA GLU A 9 8.38 2.93 -8.68
C GLU A 9 7.44 2.30 -7.64
N GLN A 10 6.93 3.08 -6.69
CA GLN A 10 5.99 2.56 -5.70
C GLN A 10 4.61 2.28 -6.29
N ALA A 11 4.14 3.11 -7.22
CA ALA A 11 2.90 2.86 -7.94
C ALA A 11 2.96 1.52 -8.68
N ASP A 12 4.04 1.26 -9.43
CA ASP A 12 4.24 -0.01 -10.14
C ASP A 12 4.20 -1.21 -9.19
N GLN A 13 4.86 -1.11 -8.03
CA GLN A 13 4.83 -2.16 -6.99
C GLN A 13 3.42 -2.40 -6.44
N ILE A 14 2.66 -1.35 -6.17
CA ILE A 14 1.30 -1.45 -5.64
C ILE A 14 0.34 -1.99 -6.71
N PHE A 15 0.49 -1.57 -7.97
CA PHE A 15 -0.32 -2.09 -9.06
C PHE A 15 -0.05 -3.57 -9.32
N ALA A 16 1.20 -4.01 -9.23
CA ALA A 16 1.58 -5.40 -9.48
C ALA A 16 0.84 -6.41 -8.58
N ILE A 17 0.53 -6.04 -7.33
CA ILE A 17 -0.15 -6.97 -6.39
C ILE A 17 -1.66 -7.09 -6.65
N THR A 18 -2.26 -6.18 -7.43
CA THR A 18 -3.73 -6.13 -7.60
C THR A 18 -4.28 -7.36 -8.32
N ASP A 19 -3.58 -7.86 -9.33
CA ASP A 19 -3.99 -9.05 -10.07
C ASP A 19 -3.85 -10.31 -9.20
N ASP A 20 -2.74 -10.47 -8.48
CA ASP A 20 -2.54 -11.59 -7.55
C ASP A 20 -3.64 -11.66 -6.49
N ILE A 21 -4.04 -10.50 -5.93
CA ILE A 21 -5.19 -10.40 -5.01
C ILE A 21 -6.47 -10.87 -5.70
N ALA A 22 -6.77 -10.36 -6.90
CA ALA A 22 -7.99 -10.71 -7.63
C ALA A 22 -8.03 -12.20 -8.02
N GLU A 23 -6.91 -12.75 -8.47
CA GLU A 23 -6.77 -14.19 -8.71
C GLU A 23 -6.98 -15.00 -7.44
N ARG A 24 -6.39 -14.58 -6.32
CA ARG A 24 -6.51 -15.30 -5.06
C ARG A 24 -7.95 -15.32 -4.57
N VAL A 25 -8.64 -14.18 -4.61
CA VAL A 25 -10.08 -14.06 -4.28
C VAL A 25 -10.91 -15.03 -5.12
N ARG A 26 -10.65 -15.13 -6.43
CA ARG A 26 -11.37 -16.10 -7.29
C ARG A 26 -11.02 -17.55 -6.98
N LYS A 27 -9.75 -17.86 -6.67
CA LYS A 27 -9.29 -19.22 -6.32
C LYS A 27 -10.00 -19.78 -5.07
N ILE A 28 -10.42 -18.91 -4.15
CA ILE A 28 -11.20 -19.30 -2.95
C ILE A 28 -12.73 -19.14 -3.13
N GLY A 29 -13.20 -18.90 -4.35
CA GLY A 29 -14.63 -18.78 -4.66
C GLY A 29 -15.26 -17.42 -4.34
N GLY A 30 -14.45 -16.41 -4.03
CA GLY A 30 -14.90 -15.04 -3.78
C GLY A 30 -15.21 -14.25 -5.05
N THR A 31 -15.95 -13.15 -4.89
CA THR A 31 -16.24 -12.19 -5.96
C THR A 31 -15.25 -11.03 -5.90
N THR A 32 -14.56 -10.75 -7.01
CA THR A 32 -13.59 -9.65 -7.09
C THR A 32 -14.26 -8.30 -7.24
N LEU A 33 -13.54 -7.24 -6.88
CA LEU A 33 -13.89 -5.89 -7.29
C LEU A 33 -13.91 -5.83 -8.83
N HIS A 34 -14.93 -5.21 -9.40
CA HIS A 34 -15.21 -5.31 -10.84
C HIS A 34 -15.69 -4.00 -11.47
N SER A 35 -15.71 -2.88 -10.73
CA SER A 35 -16.05 -1.57 -11.26
C SER A 35 -15.52 -0.45 -10.38
N ILE A 36 -15.26 0.72 -10.99
CA ILE A 36 -14.82 1.93 -10.28
C ILE A 36 -15.79 2.31 -9.16
N GLY A 37 -17.10 2.25 -9.43
CA GLY A 37 -18.11 2.52 -8.40
C GLY A 37 -18.10 1.51 -7.24
N ASN A 38 -17.66 0.26 -7.46
CA ASN A 38 -17.47 -0.69 -6.37
C ASN A 38 -16.21 -0.39 -5.55
N ILE A 39 -15.12 -0.02 -6.21
CA ILE A 39 -13.87 0.42 -5.57
C ILE A 39 -14.17 1.63 -4.67
N ALA A 40 -14.81 2.67 -5.21
CA ALA A 40 -15.13 3.89 -4.46
C ALA A 40 -16.04 3.67 -3.23
N ARG A 41 -16.92 2.65 -3.24
CA ARG A 41 -17.76 2.33 -2.08
C ARG A 41 -17.02 1.58 -0.97
N LEU A 42 -15.99 0.82 -1.33
CA LEU A 42 -15.29 -0.09 -0.42
C LEU A 42 -13.90 0.45 -0.03
N GLN A 43 -13.45 1.55 -0.63
CA GLN A 43 -12.20 2.19 -0.28
C GLN A 43 -12.18 2.61 1.18
N ARG A 44 -11.02 2.41 1.82
CA ARG A 44 -10.74 2.84 3.19
C ARG A 44 -9.70 3.95 3.27
N ILE A 45 -8.98 4.17 2.17
CA ILE A 45 -8.04 5.28 1.99
C ILE A 45 -8.84 6.42 1.36
N PRO A 46 -8.82 7.63 1.94
CA PRO A 46 -9.55 8.78 1.39
C PRO A 46 -8.89 9.29 0.12
N ASP A 47 -9.71 9.83 -0.79
CA ASP A 47 -9.22 10.58 -1.94
C ASP A 47 -8.62 11.91 -1.49
N ASN A 48 -7.59 12.38 -2.21
CA ASN A 48 -7.03 13.71 -2.04
C ASN A 48 -7.44 14.60 -3.22
N ASP A 49 -8.45 15.44 -2.98
CA ASP A 49 -9.01 16.37 -3.97
C ASP A 49 -8.38 17.78 -3.89
N ALA A 50 -7.24 17.95 -3.23
CA ALA A 50 -6.57 19.24 -3.13
C ALA A 50 -6.03 19.70 -4.51
N ASP A 51 -6.25 20.97 -4.86
CA ASP A 51 -5.73 21.56 -6.10
C ASP A 51 -4.19 21.53 -6.18
N TYR A 52 -3.51 21.48 -5.02
CA TYR A 52 -2.07 21.43 -4.89
C TYR A 52 -1.66 20.75 -3.59
N VAL A 53 -0.58 19.97 -3.64
CA VAL A 53 0.04 19.31 -2.47
C VAL A 53 1.54 19.59 -2.51
N ASP A 54 2.14 19.98 -1.38
CA ASP A 54 3.60 20.13 -1.31
C ASP A 54 4.28 18.76 -1.42
N PRO A 55 5.45 18.64 -2.09
CA PRO A 55 6.13 17.36 -2.23
C PRO A 55 6.40 16.63 -0.91
N LEU A 56 6.69 17.35 0.19
CA LEU A 56 6.88 16.70 1.50
C LEU A 56 5.57 16.18 2.09
N ASP A 57 4.46 16.86 1.82
CA ASP A 57 3.13 16.42 2.23
C ASP A 57 2.71 15.18 1.44
N MET A 58 3.00 15.11 0.13
CA MET A 58 2.78 13.90 -0.68
C MET A 58 3.51 12.68 -0.11
N LEU A 59 4.77 12.84 0.31
CA LEU A 59 5.54 11.76 0.95
C LEU A 59 4.93 11.32 2.29
N ALA A 60 4.49 12.30 3.09
CA ALA A 60 3.88 12.03 4.39
C ALA A 60 2.54 11.29 4.25
N GLU A 61 1.73 11.70 3.28
CA GLU A 61 0.45 11.09 2.93
C GLU A 61 0.63 9.65 2.43
N LEU A 62 1.44 9.44 1.40
CA LEU A 62 1.69 8.09 0.87
C LEU A 62 2.30 7.15 1.92
N ARG A 63 3.09 7.69 2.86
CA ARG A 63 3.60 6.91 3.99
C ARG A 63 2.47 6.48 4.93
N SER A 64 1.57 7.40 5.27
CA SER A 64 0.39 7.11 6.10
C SER A 64 -0.50 6.06 5.43
N ASP A 65 -0.69 6.16 4.12
CA ASP A 65 -1.51 5.21 3.35
C ASP A 65 -0.90 3.80 3.33
N ASN A 66 0.43 3.70 3.16
CA ASN A 66 1.10 2.41 3.28
C ASN A 66 0.99 1.84 4.71
N GLN A 67 1.02 2.68 5.76
CA GLN A 67 0.78 2.23 7.13
C GLN A 67 -0.65 1.70 7.33
N ALA A 68 -1.66 2.35 6.74
CA ALA A 68 -3.04 1.86 6.75
C ALA A 68 -3.20 0.55 5.97
N LEU A 69 -2.49 0.41 4.85
CA LEU A 69 -2.45 -0.83 4.07
C LEU A 69 -1.81 -1.98 4.88
N ILE A 70 -0.70 -1.73 5.57
CA ILE A 70 -0.05 -2.72 6.44
C ILE A 70 -1.01 -3.17 7.55
N ALA A 71 -1.69 -2.23 8.21
CA ALA A 71 -2.67 -2.55 9.26
C ALA A 71 -3.78 -3.46 8.72
N SER A 72 -4.34 -3.10 7.56
CA SER A 72 -5.37 -3.92 6.87
C SER A 72 -4.88 -5.31 6.49
N MET A 73 -3.62 -5.42 6.04
CA MET A 73 -3.00 -6.69 5.69
C MET A 73 -2.77 -7.56 6.92
N ARG A 74 -2.35 -6.98 8.05
CA ARG A 74 -2.19 -7.70 9.33
C ARG A 74 -3.52 -8.25 9.84
N GLU A 75 -4.59 -7.45 9.80
CA GLU A 75 -5.95 -7.94 10.13
C GLU A 75 -6.37 -9.11 9.23
N THR A 76 -6.05 -9.04 7.93
CA THR A 76 -6.39 -10.11 6.99
C THR A 76 -5.51 -11.35 7.21
N HIS A 77 -4.25 -11.17 7.59
CA HIS A 77 -3.32 -12.25 7.94
C HIS A 77 -3.82 -13.03 9.16
N GLU A 78 -4.23 -12.32 10.23
CA GLU A 78 -4.83 -12.94 11.43
C GLU A 78 -6.06 -13.79 11.06
N LEU A 79 -6.94 -13.29 10.19
CA LEU A 79 -8.09 -14.05 9.69
C LEU A 79 -7.66 -15.29 8.89
N CYS A 80 -6.60 -15.21 8.10
CA CYS A 80 -6.09 -16.36 7.35
C CYS A 80 -5.56 -17.44 8.29
N ASP A 81 -4.89 -17.05 9.37
CA ASP A 81 -4.40 -17.98 10.40
C ASP A 81 -5.57 -18.69 11.12
N GLU A 82 -6.62 -17.95 11.47
CA GLU A 82 -7.83 -18.51 12.08
C GLU A 82 -8.52 -19.55 11.18
N GLU A 83 -8.62 -19.25 9.89
CA GLU A 83 -9.27 -20.11 8.88
C GLU A 83 -8.32 -21.15 8.26
N ASN A 84 -7.07 -21.23 8.72
CA ASN A 84 -6.02 -22.10 8.16
C ASN A 84 -5.77 -21.89 6.65
N ASP A 85 -5.98 -20.68 6.13
CA ASP A 85 -5.65 -20.31 4.75
C ASP A 85 -4.17 -19.93 4.61
N VAL A 86 -3.31 -20.95 4.66
CA VAL A 86 -1.85 -20.81 4.56
C VAL A 86 -1.41 -20.09 3.28
N ALA A 87 -2.10 -20.33 2.17
CA ALA A 87 -1.70 -19.77 0.88
C ALA A 87 -1.96 -18.26 0.81
N THR A 88 -3.08 -17.77 1.36
CA THR A 88 -3.34 -16.33 1.44
C THR A 88 -2.42 -15.67 2.47
N ALA A 89 -2.21 -16.29 3.63
CA ALA A 89 -1.30 -15.77 4.65
C ALA A 89 0.11 -15.54 4.09
N SER A 90 0.68 -16.52 3.37
CA SER A 90 2.01 -16.39 2.76
C SER A 90 2.10 -15.27 1.71
N LEU A 91 1.05 -15.02 0.93
CA LEU A 91 1.04 -13.88 -0.01
C LEU A 91 1.02 -12.55 0.75
N ILE A 92 0.20 -12.46 1.80
CA ILE A 92 0.06 -11.25 2.60
C ILE A 92 1.37 -10.90 3.31
N GLU A 93 2.09 -11.88 3.85
CA GLU A 93 3.40 -11.66 4.49
C GLU A 93 4.40 -10.97 3.55
N VAL A 94 4.45 -11.41 2.28
CA VAL A 94 5.29 -10.79 1.25
C VAL A 94 4.86 -9.34 0.99
N TRP A 95 3.56 -9.07 0.90
CA TRP A 95 3.06 -7.71 0.67
C TRP A 95 3.23 -6.78 1.86
N ILE A 96 3.16 -7.31 3.09
CA ILE A 96 3.49 -6.56 4.32
C ILE A 96 4.93 -6.10 4.28
N ASP A 97 5.90 -6.99 4.02
CA ASP A 97 7.32 -6.63 3.93
C ASP A 97 7.58 -5.56 2.85
N GLN A 98 6.97 -5.72 1.68
CA GLN A 98 7.06 -4.73 0.60
C GLN A 98 6.50 -3.35 1.03
N ALA A 99 5.36 -3.33 1.73
CA ALA A 99 4.77 -2.10 2.23
C ALA A 99 5.61 -1.45 3.34
N GLU A 100 6.14 -2.24 4.26
CA GLU A 100 7.05 -1.76 5.32
C GLU A 100 8.32 -1.15 4.71
N ARG A 101 8.87 -1.76 3.66
CA ARG A 101 9.98 -1.19 2.89
C ARG A 101 9.63 0.14 2.23
N ARG A 102 8.43 0.27 1.64
CA ARG A 102 7.94 1.55 1.08
C ARG A 102 7.82 2.62 2.16
N VAL A 103 7.25 2.30 3.33
CA VAL A 103 7.17 3.21 4.49
C VAL A 103 8.55 3.70 4.91
N TRP A 104 9.53 2.79 5.01
CA TRP A 104 10.90 3.14 5.37
C TRP A 104 11.53 4.09 4.35
N PHE A 105 11.42 3.81 3.04
CA PHE A 105 11.95 4.70 2.00
C PHE A 105 11.30 6.09 2.02
N LEU A 106 9.98 6.16 2.21
CA LEU A 106 9.25 7.44 2.29
C LEU A 106 9.66 8.23 3.53
N PHE A 107 9.86 7.53 4.66
CA PHE A 107 10.40 8.15 5.86
C PHE A 107 11.79 8.75 5.63
N GLU A 108 12.72 8.00 5.05
CA GLU A 108 14.08 8.49 4.73
C GLU A 108 14.04 9.65 3.72
N ALA A 109 13.20 9.56 2.69
CA ALA A 109 13.06 10.61 1.67
C ALA A 109 12.47 11.92 2.21
N GLY A 110 11.66 11.84 3.28
CA GLY A 110 11.06 12.99 3.97
C GLY A 110 11.93 13.58 5.08
N ARG A 111 13.02 12.93 5.49
CA ARG A 111 14.00 13.54 6.39
C ARG A 111 14.77 14.60 5.61
N ARG A 112 14.61 15.88 5.96
CA ARG A 112 15.54 16.93 5.53
C ARG A 112 16.95 16.47 5.88
N GLY A 113 17.83 16.40 4.88
CA GLY A 113 19.26 16.40 5.15
C GLY A 113 19.55 17.64 5.98
N ASP A 114 20.05 17.46 7.21
CA ASP A 114 20.53 18.57 8.02
C ASP A 114 21.55 19.36 7.17
N PRO A 115 21.31 20.65 6.85
CA PRO A 115 22.27 21.43 6.09
C PRO A 115 23.55 21.68 6.87
N THR A 116 23.57 21.40 8.18
CA THR A 116 24.74 21.70 9.01
C THR A 116 25.80 20.63 9.05
N GLY A 117 25.54 19.40 8.56
CA GLY A 117 26.56 18.37 8.33
C GLY A 117 27.78 18.49 9.26
N HIS A 118 27.53 18.52 10.57
CA HIS A 118 28.54 18.51 11.61
C HIS A 118 28.59 17.11 12.20
#